data_AF-A0A9X2CX29-F1
#
_entry.id   AF-A0A9X2CX29-F1
#
_cell.length_a   1.000
_cell.length_b   1.000
_cell.length_c   1.000
_cell.angle_alpha   90.00
_cell.angle_beta   90.00
_cell.angle_gamma   90.00
#
_symmetry.space_group_name_H-M   'P 1'
#
loop_
_entity.id
_entity.type
_entity.pdbx_description
1 polymer ?
#
loop_
_entity_poly.entity_id
_entity_poly.type
_entity_poly.pdbx_seq_one_letter_code
_entity_poly.pdbx_strand_id
1 'polypeptide(L)'
;MTNINGHIISGEFNREANEFLLQKVKNQDTISVIKERQFSRLYRYLKEHEDSEGNQIITLYDQLLIPLNQNEVKQLLNDLEQIQPLYH
;
A
#
# COMPACT_ATOMS: atom_id res chain seq x y z
N MET A 1 -13.97 -17.74 -7.70
CA MET A 1 -13.72 -16.29 -7.88
C MET A 1 -13.91 -15.94 -9.36
N THR A 2 -14.47 -14.77 -9.66
CA THR A 2 -14.73 -14.32 -11.04
C THR A 2 -13.92 -13.07 -11.34
N ASN A 3 -13.03 -13.13 -12.33
CA ASN A 3 -12.24 -11.98 -12.77
C ASN A 3 -13.10 -10.95 -13.50
N ILE A 4 -12.96 -9.68 -13.13
CA ILE A 4 -13.61 -8.54 -13.77
C ILE A 4 -12.52 -7.58 -14.23
N ASN A 5 -12.42 -7.39 -15.54
CA ASN A 5 -11.47 -6.47 -16.17
C ASN A 5 -12.22 -5.30 -16.79
N GLY A 6 -12.42 -4.25 -16.00
CA GLY A 6 -13.01 -3.01 -16.46
C GLY A 6 -11.96 -2.04 -17.03
N HIS A 7 -12.46 -0.96 -17.63
CA HIS A 7 -11.61 0.07 -18.24
C HIS A 7 -10.88 0.95 -17.20
N ILE A 8 -11.48 1.10 -16.02
CA ILE A 8 -10.97 1.93 -14.92
C ILE A 8 -10.61 1.07 -13.71
N ILE A 9 -11.33 0.00 -13.43
CA ILE A 9 -11.03 -0.90 -12.33
C ILE A 9 -10.94 -2.35 -12.80
N SER A 10 -10.05 -3.13 -12.19
CA SER A 10 -10.03 -4.59 -12.36
C SER A 10 -9.84 -5.29 -11.03
N GLY A 11 -10.33 -6.52 -10.92
CA GLY A 11 -10.32 -7.27 -9.68
C GLY A 11 -11.08 -8.59 -9.76
N GLU A 12 -11.29 -9.20 -8.61
CA GLU A 12 -11.94 -10.52 -8.48
C GLU A 12 -13.18 -10.43 -7.59
N PHE A 13 -14.31 -10.93 -8.09
CA PHE A 13 -15.50 -11.09 -7.28
C PHE A 13 -15.57 -12.49 -6.67
N ASN A 14 -15.63 -12.56 -5.34
CA ASN A 14 -15.92 -13.78 -4.61
C ASN A 14 -17.43 -13.86 -4.34
N ARG A 15 -18.12 -14.77 -5.04
CA ARG A 15 -19.58 -14.95 -4.88
C ARG A 15 -19.97 -15.58 -3.55
N GLU A 16 -19.12 -16.41 -2.96
CA GLU A 16 -19.40 -17.09 -1.70
C GLU A 16 -19.31 -16.10 -0.53
N ALA A 17 -18.29 -15.22 -0.55
CA ALA A 17 -18.12 -14.17 0.44
C ALA A 17 -18.93 -12.90 0.13
N ASN A 18 -19.47 -12.77 -1.08
CA ASN A 18 -20.12 -11.56 -1.60
C ASN A 18 -19.20 -10.31 -1.52
N GLU A 19 -17.94 -10.48 -1.93
CA GLU A 19 -16.89 -9.45 -1.82
C GLU A 19 -16.21 -9.22 -3.16
N PHE A 20 -15.77 -7.97 -3.40
CA PHE A 20 -14.96 -7.61 -4.56
C PHE A 20 -13.55 -7.24 -4.12
N LEU A 21 -12.58 -8.05 -4.52
CA LEU A 21 -11.16 -7.75 -4.37
C LEU A 21 -10.71 -6.83 -5.50
N LEU A 22 -10.62 -5.54 -5.21
CA LEU A 22 -10.10 -4.55 -6.13
C LEU A 22 -8.58 -4.74 -6.30
N GLN A 23 -8.13 -5.06 -7.51
CA GLN A 23 -6.72 -5.29 -7.82
C GLN A 23 -6.09 -4.09 -8.55
N LYS A 24 -6.88 -3.27 -9.24
CA LYS A 24 -6.38 -2.11 -10.00
C LYS A 24 -7.39 -0.97 -10.09
N VAL A 25 -6.90 0.27 -10.06
CA VAL A 25 -7.64 1.50 -10.39
C VAL A 25 -6.78 2.35 -11.33
N LYS A 26 -7.19 2.51 -12.59
CA LYS A 26 -6.44 3.08 -13.72
C LYS A 26 -5.11 2.36 -14.03
N ASN A 27 -4.62 2.46 -15.27
CA ASN A 27 -3.24 2.11 -15.63
C ASN A 27 -2.29 3.21 -15.10
N GLN A 28 -2.06 3.27 -13.79
CA GLN A 28 -1.11 4.22 -13.22
C GLN A 28 -0.11 3.46 -12.38
N ASP A 29 1.16 3.50 -12.79
CA ASP A 29 2.28 3.41 -11.86
C ASP A 29 2.09 4.58 -10.90
N THR A 30 1.70 4.30 -9.66
CA THR A 30 1.11 5.26 -8.72
C THR A 30 1.92 6.57 -8.62
N ILE A 31 1.42 7.68 -9.20
CA ILE A 31 2.00 9.02 -8.98
C ILE A 31 1.39 9.58 -7.70
N SER A 32 2.16 9.52 -6.62
CA SER A 32 1.78 10.01 -5.30
C SER A 32 2.78 11.07 -4.81
N VAL A 33 2.32 12.29 -4.55
CA VAL A 33 3.01 13.25 -3.69
C VAL A 33 2.82 12.86 -2.23
N ILE A 34 3.91 12.45 -1.58
CA ILE A 34 4.00 12.29 -0.12
C ILE A 34 4.68 13.55 0.42
N LYS A 35 4.01 14.27 1.33
CA LYS A 35 4.62 15.42 2.04
C LYS A 35 5.43 14.91 3.24
N GLU A 36 6.42 15.67 3.67
CA GLU A 36 7.30 15.32 4.81
C GLU A 36 6.53 14.79 6.03
N ARG A 37 5.49 15.49 6.49
CA ARG A 37 4.69 15.05 7.64
C ARG A 37 4.03 13.68 7.44
N GLN A 38 3.60 13.37 6.21
CA GLN A 38 3.00 12.07 5.88
C GLN A 38 4.10 11.00 5.81
N PHE A 39 5.24 11.33 5.19
CA PHE A 39 6.42 10.47 5.12
C PHE A 39 6.88 10.08 6.54
N SER A 40 7.10 11.05 7.42
CA SER A 40 7.59 10.83 8.79
C SER A 40 6.61 10.05 9.67
N ARG A 41 5.30 10.13 9.38
CA ARG A 41 4.28 9.32 10.05
C ARG A 41 4.32 7.87 9.55
N LEU A 42 4.39 7.68 8.24
CA LEU A 42 4.45 6.36 7.61
C LEU A 42 5.73 5.62 8.03
N TYR A 43 6.89 6.27 7.90
CA TYR A 43 8.18 5.71 8.26
C TYR A 43 8.20 5.24 9.72
N ARG A 44 7.76 6.09 10.65
CA ARG A 44 7.71 5.76 12.07
C ARG A 44 6.78 4.57 12.36
N TYR A 45 5.58 4.60 11.78
CA TYR A 45 4.62 3.51 11.95
C TYR A 45 5.21 2.17 11.49
N LEU A 46 5.82 2.13 10.30
CA LEU A 46 6.45 0.93 9.77
C LEU A 46 7.63 0.47 10.64
N LYS A 47 8.45 1.41 11.13
CA LYS A 47 9.61 1.09 11.97
C LYS A 47 9.22 0.53 13.33
N GLU A 48 8.17 1.07 13.96
CA GLU A 48 7.64 0.58 15.23
C GLU A 48 7.07 -0.85 15.12
N HIS A 49 6.71 -1.28 13.91
CA HIS A 49 6.07 -2.58 13.67
C HIS A 49 6.92 -3.52 12.79
N GLU A 50 8.20 -3.21 12.53
CA GLU A 50 9.07 -3.94 11.60
C GLU A 50 9.16 -5.46 11.90
N ASP A 51 9.12 -5.80 13.19
CA ASP A 51 9.21 -7.18 13.69
C ASP A 51 7.87 -7.78 14.14
N SER A 52 6.74 -7.11 13.85
CA SER A 52 5.42 -7.62 14.23
C SER A 52 5.05 -8.87 13.42
N GLU A 53 4.56 -9.91 14.08
CA GLU A 53 4.03 -11.10 13.44
C GLU A 53 2.66 -10.80 12.81
N GLY A 54 2.61 -10.67 11.47
CA GLY A 54 1.37 -10.48 10.71
C GLY A 54 1.54 -9.63 9.45
N ASN A 55 0.50 -9.60 8.61
CA ASN A 55 0.45 -8.69 7.46
C ASN A 55 0.06 -7.29 7.94
N GLN A 56 0.75 -6.27 7.44
CA GLN A 56 0.45 -4.87 7.72
C GLN A 56 -0.42 -4.29 6.61
N ILE A 57 -1.29 -3.35 6.96
CA ILE A 57 -2.11 -2.62 5.97
C ILE A 57 -1.75 -1.15 6.09
N ILE A 58 -1.21 -0.59 5.00
CA ILE A 58 -1.00 0.86 4.90
C ILE A 58 -2.10 1.49 4.07
N THR A 59 -2.49 2.70 4.46
CA THR A 59 -3.40 3.56 3.68
C THR A 59 -2.58 4.57 2.89
N LEU A 60 -2.63 4.50 1.57
CA LEU A 60 -2.17 5.58 0.71
C LEU A 60 -3.36 6.51 0.42
N TYR A 61 -3.17 7.81 0.66
CA TYR A 61 -4.18 8.85 0.43
C TYR A 61 -5.54 8.64 1.13
N ASP A 62 -5.54 7.97 2.28
CA ASP A 62 -6.75 7.63 3.05
C ASP A 62 -7.80 6.82 2.25
N GLN A 63 -7.45 6.32 1.05
CA GLN A 63 -8.39 5.73 0.08
C GLN A 63 -7.89 4.44 -0.59
N LEU A 64 -6.61 4.09 -0.47
CA LEU A 64 -6.03 2.84 -1.01
C LEU A 64 -5.36 2.02 0.08
N LEU A 65 -5.91 0.82 0.35
CA LEU A 65 -5.33 -0.16 1.27
C LEU A 65 -4.36 -1.06 0.52
N ILE A 66 -3.10 -1.08 0.94
CA ILE A 66 -2.09 -1.99 0.41
C ILE A 66 -1.68 -2.95 1.52
N PRO A 67 -2.01 -4.25 1.39
CA PRO A 67 -1.48 -5.27 2.30
C PRO A 67 -0.01 -5.50 1.98
N LEU A 68 0.83 -5.53 3.02
CA LEU A 68 2.26 -5.80 2.93
C LEU A 68 2.61 -6.96 3.87
N ASN A 69 3.39 -7.90 3.36
CA ASN A 69 4.06 -8.90 4.20
C ASN A 69 5.36 -8.33 4.81
N GLN A 70 5.95 -9.05 5.76
CA GLN A 70 7.14 -8.58 6.48
C GLN A 70 8.34 -8.26 5.57
N ASN A 71 8.56 -9.03 4.51
CA ASN A 71 9.65 -8.76 3.57
C ASN A 71 9.39 -7.48 2.76
N GLU A 72 8.15 -7.26 2.34
CA GLU A 72 7.74 -6.04 1.64
C GLU A 72 7.81 -4.80 2.54
N VAL A 73 7.48 -4.95 3.83
CA VAL A 73 7.67 -3.88 4.83
C VAL A 73 9.14 -3.47 4.92
N LYS A 74 10.07 -4.44 4.95
CA LYS A 74 11.52 -4.18 4.99
C LYS A 74 12.02 -3.51 3.71
N GLN A 75 11.54 -3.95 2.55
CA GLN A 75 11.87 -3.32 1.27
C GLN A 75 11.38 -1.87 1.23
N LEU A 76 10.14 -1.62 1.65
CA LEU A 76 9.58 -0.27 1.72
C LEU A 76 10.36 0.62 2.71
N LEU A 77 10.74 0.10 3.88
CA LEU A 77 11.56 0.84 4.84
C LEU A 77 12.90 1.26 4.23
N ASN A 78 13.59 0.37 3.51
CA ASN A 78 14.83 0.71 2.83
C ASN A 78 14.64 1.82 1.78
N ASP A 79 13.57 1.75 1.00
CA ASP A 79 13.25 2.80 0.02
C ASP A 79 12.99 4.15 0.71
N LEU A 80 12.26 4.14 1.83
CA LEU A 80 12.01 5.35 2.63
C LEU A 80 13.32 5.92 3.20
N GLU A 81 14.22 5.09 3.74
CA GLU A 81 15.51 5.55 4.29
C GLU A 81 16.37 6.31 3.25
N GLN A 82 16.28 5.95 1.97
CA GLN A 82 16.97 6.67 0.89
C GLN A 82 16.34 8.04 0.59
N ILE A 83 15.03 8.18 0.82
CA ILE A 83 14.26 9.41 0.52
C ILE A 83 14.27 10.37 1.72
N GLN A 84 14.31 9.85 2.95
CA GLN A 84 14.25 10.63 4.19
C GLN A 84 15.18 11.86 4.21
N PRO A 85 16.45 11.80 3.76
CA PRO A 85 17.37 12.93 3.79
C PRO A 85 17.01 14.06 2.82
N LEU A 86 16.08 13.85 1.88
CA LEU A 86 15.67 14.84 0.88
C LEU A 86 14.60 15.82 1.40
N TYR A 87 13.94 15.49 2.51
CA TYR A 87 13.00 16.40 3.18
C TYR A 87 13.77 17.40 4.07
N HIS A 88 13.28 18.64 4.14
CA HIS A 88 13.89 19.77 4.85
C HIS A 88 12.90 20.37 5.85
#